data_AF-A0A7C6JTV6-F1
#
_entry.id   AF-A0A7C6JTV6-F1
#
_cell.length_a   1.000
_cell.length_b   1.000
_cell.length_c   1.000
_cell.angle_alpha   90.00
_cell.angle_beta   90.00
_cell.angle_gamma   90.00
#
_symmetry.space_group_name_H-M   'P 1'
#
loop_
_entity.id
_entity.type
_entity.pdbx_description
1 polymer ?
#
loop_
_entity_poly.entity_id
_entity_poly.type
_entity_poly.pdbx_seq_one_letter_code
_entity_poly.pdbx_strand_id
1 'polypeptide(L)'
;MSEATTSLLDCSSDGINIITLGDFDIQYQGQSLLTSIQRCYKLLELLRYFIVFRNRRMLPETIIENLWPSVDCSDPKNVLRVQVYRLRKVLEEMAVISKSQQELCLNLTYSNGYYLFEVGAHCQLDTDIFEAAIRRAESVGEKEGFSIDLYEQALTLYNGQYMDGAINNEWLIPLQNRYHRLYLQTLHRLLEKMASMELYQEITEVYEKVPWKPSFPINGAMFADKDDDNGFVKE
;
A
#
# COMPACT_ATOMS: atom_id res chain seq x y z
N MET A 1 10.98 6.00 -12.29
CA MET A 1 10.50 6.39 -10.94
C MET A 1 10.57 5.21 -9.95
N SER A 2 11.63 4.37 -9.99
CA SER A 2 11.70 3.13 -9.19
C SER A 2 12.85 3.06 -8.19
N GLU A 3 13.56 4.16 -7.92
CA GLU A 3 14.69 4.17 -6.97
C GLU A 3 14.34 4.82 -5.62
N ALA A 4 13.36 5.73 -5.58
CA ALA A 4 13.00 6.46 -4.36
C ALA A 4 12.14 5.62 -3.39
N THR A 5 11.27 4.75 -3.91
CA THR A 5 10.43 3.86 -3.08
C THR A 5 11.26 2.78 -2.37
N THR A 6 12.42 2.44 -2.93
CA THR A 6 13.31 1.36 -2.47
C THR A 6 14.10 1.72 -1.21
N SER A 7 14.19 3.01 -0.83
CA SER A 7 15.03 3.43 0.31
C SER A 7 14.35 3.42 1.69
N LEU A 8 13.03 3.28 1.74
CA LEU A 8 12.25 3.26 3.00
C LEU A 8 11.82 1.87 3.45
N LEU A 9 11.82 0.92 2.52
CA LEU A 9 11.88 -0.49 2.85
C LEU A 9 13.35 -0.76 3.16
N ASP A 10 13.67 -1.05 4.42
CA ASP A 10 15.05 -1.24 4.87
C ASP A 10 15.71 -2.39 4.07
N CYS A 11 16.38 -2.05 2.97
CA CYS A 11 17.15 -2.97 2.12
C CYS A 11 18.33 -3.62 2.88
N SER A 12 18.58 -3.17 4.12
CA SER A 12 19.52 -3.76 5.07
C SER A 12 18.96 -4.99 5.81
N SER A 13 17.67 -5.28 5.69
CA SER A 13 17.01 -6.38 6.40
C SER A 13 16.83 -7.59 5.49
N ASP A 14 17.11 -8.79 6.01
CA ASP A 14 16.95 -10.10 5.36
C ASP A 14 15.45 -10.48 5.18
N GLY A 15 14.58 -9.47 5.06
CA GLY A 15 13.12 -9.58 5.09
C GLY A 15 12.47 -9.54 3.72
N ILE A 16 11.21 -9.98 3.68
CA ILE A 16 10.37 -9.91 2.48
C ILE A 16 9.53 -8.63 2.52
N ASN A 17 9.59 -7.85 1.46
CA ASN A 17 8.76 -6.66 1.28
C ASN A 17 7.55 -6.99 0.40
N ILE A 18 6.36 -6.61 0.82
CA ILE A 18 5.13 -6.73 0.03
C ILE A 18 4.67 -5.33 -0.34
N ILE A 19 4.68 -5.05 -1.64
CA ILE A 19 4.26 -3.77 -2.21
C ILE A 19 2.81 -3.91 -2.61
N THR A 20 1.96 -3.04 -2.09
CA THR A 20 0.51 -3.04 -2.30
C THR A 20 -0.06 -1.66 -2.64
N LEU A 21 0.68 -0.56 -2.44
CA LEU A 21 0.28 0.80 -2.80
C LEU A 21 0.85 1.20 -4.17
N GLY A 22 0.27 0.63 -5.22
CA GLY A 22 0.73 0.74 -6.60
C GLY A 22 0.83 -0.65 -7.23
N ASP A 23 1.83 -0.83 -8.09
CA ASP A 23 2.11 -2.11 -8.75
C ASP A 23 2.42 -3.20 -7.72
N PHE A 24 1.49 -4.15 -7.57
CA PHE A 24 1.61 -5.22 -6.59
C PHE A 24 2.84 -6.09 -6.85
N ASP A 25 3.69 -6.22 -5.83
CA ASP A 25 4.88 -7.07 -5.88
C ASP A 25 5.22 -7.67 -4.52
N ILE A 26 5.99 -8.76 -4.54
CA ILE A 26 6.63 -9.34 -3.35
C ILE A 26 8.11 -9.42 -3.65
N GLN A 27 8.94 -8.76 -2.85
CA GLN A 27 10.36 -8.60 -3.11
C GLN A 27 11.21 -9.14 -1.97
N TYR A 28 12.36 -9.67 -2.34
CA TYR A 28 13.43 -10.03 -1.40
C TYR A 28 14.75 -9.51 -1.98
N GLN A 29 15.49 -8.72 -1.19
CA GLN A 29 16.72 -8.04 -1.65
C GLN A 29 16.53 -7.25 -2.96
N GLY A 30 15.36 -6.60 -3.11
CA GLY A 30 14.99 -5.82 -4.30
C GLY A 30 14.63 -6.65 -5.54
N GLN A 31 14.60 -7.98 -5.46
CA GLN A 31 14.21 -8.86 -6.56
C GLN A 31 12.79 -9.38 -6.38
N SER A 32 11.98 -9.34 -7.45
CA SER A 32 10.61 -9.84 -7.43
C SER A 32 10.56 -11.37 -7.31
N LEU A 33 9.86 -11.83 -6.27
CA LEU A 33 9.50 -13.21 -6.02
C LEU A 33 8.27 -13.67 -6.83
N LEU A 34 7.58 -12.75 -7.53
CA LEU A 34 6.41 -13.07 -8.36
C LEU A 34 6.76 -13.54 -9.77
N THR A 35 8.04 -13.53 -10.15
CA THR A 35 8.52 -13.82 -11.51
C THR A 35 7.98 -15.16 -12.07
N SER A 36 7.88 -16.21 -11.25
CA SER A 36 7.38 -17.53 -11.69
C SER A 36 5.87 -17.56 -11.96
N ILE A 37 5.11 -16.61 -11.42
CA ILE A 37 3.65 -16.57 -11.50
C ILE A 37 3.09 -15.32 -12.19
N GLN A 38 3.95 -14.45 -12.74
CA GLN A 38 3.55 -13.18 -13.34
C GLN A 38 2.46 -13.33 -14.44
N ARG A 39 2.48 -14.45 -15.18
CA ARG A 39 1.49 -14.77 -16.24
C ARG A 39 0.29 -15.59 -15.75
N CYS A 40 0.27 -15.99 -14.47
CA CYS A 40 -0.77 -16.82 -13.87
C CYS A 40 -1.81 -15.95 -13.16
N TYR A 41 -2.64 -15.23 -13.91
CA TYR A 41 -3.60 -14.25 -13.37
C TYR A 41 -4.46 -14.79 -12.22
N LYS A 42 -5.07 -15.97 -12.36
CA LYS A 42 -5.90 -16.57 -11.28
C LYS A 42 -5.12 -16.84 -9.99
N LEU A 43 -3.84 -17.16 -10.11
CA LEU A 43 -2.98 -17.46 -8.98
C LEU A 43 -2.52 -16.18 -8.28
N LEU A 44 -2.20 -15.14 -9.07
CA LEU A 44 -1.91 -13.80 -8.56
C LEU A 44 -3.11 -13.17 -7.85
N GLU A 45 -4.31 -13.26 -8.43
CA GLU A 45 -5.54 -12.76 -7.79
C GLU A 45 -5.82 -13.48 -6.46
N LEU A 46 -5.61 -14.81 -6.42
CA LEU A 46 -5.74 -15.57 -5.18
C LEU A 46 -4.72 -15.13 -4.12
N LEU A 47 -3.47 -14.88 -4.52
CA LEU A 47 -2.44 -14.37 -3.63
C LEU A 47 -2.77 -12.96 -3.11
N ARG A 48 -3.18 -12.02 -3.99
CA ARG A 48 -3.65 -10.68 -3.61
C ARG A 48 -4.78 -10.77 -2.59
N TYR A 49 -5.77 -11.63 -2.85
CA TYR A 49 -6.89 -11.85 -1.95
C TYR A 49 -6.45 -12.30 -0.55
N PHE A 50 -5.55 -13.29 -0.48
CA PHE A 50 -5.03 -13.76 0.79
C PHE A 50 -4.20 -12.72 1.55
N ILE A 51 -3.44 -11.87 0.84
CA ILE A 51 -2.68 -10.76 1.45
C ILE A 51 -3.62 -9.67 1.99
N VAL A 52 -4.67 -9.33 1.23
CA VAL A 52 -5.68 -8.36 1.63
C VAL A 52 -6.42 -8.80 2.89
N PHE A 53 -6.82 -10.08 2.93
CA PHE A 53 -7.55 -10.66 4.06
C PHE A 53 -6.63 -11.45 5.00
N ARG A 54 -5.34 -11.10 5.05
CA ARG A 54 -4.36 -11.76 5.93
C ARG A 54 -4.80 -11.72 7.40
N ASN A 55 -4.38 -12.72 8.15
CA ASN A 55 -4.70 -12.93 9.57
C ASN A 55 -6.20 -13.02 9.86
N ARG A 56 -7.02 -13.39 8.85
CA ARG A 56 -8.46 -13.66 8.99
C ARG A 56 -8.79 -15.07 8.52
N ARG A 57 -9.76 -15.69 9.18
CA ARG A 57 -10.32 -16.99 8.76
C ARG A 57 -11.32 -16.77 7.63
N MET A 58 -11.09 -17.40 6.49
CA MET A 58 -11.88 -17.24 5.28
C MET A 58 -12.56 -18.55 4.90
N LEU A 59 -13.86 -18.49 4.60
CA LEU A 59 -14.61 -19.63 4.07
C LEU A 59 -14.27 -19.85 2.59
N PRO A 60 -14.13 -21.10 2.14
CA PRO A 60 -13.95 -21.43 0.72
C PRO A 60 -14.99 -20.76 -0.18
N GLU A 61 -16.26 -20.75 0.26
CA GLU A 61 -17.39 -20.17 -0.47
C GLU A 61 -17.20 -18.67 -0.68
N THR A 62 -16.78 -17.92 0.35
CA THR A 62 -16.52 -16.48 0.26
C THR A 62 -15.34 -16.15 -0.67
N ILE A 63 -14.29 -16.98 -0.66
CA ILE A 63 -13.16 -16.81 -1.58
C ILE A 63 -13.61 -16.99 -3.03
N ILE A 64 -14.39 -18.05 -3.28
CA ILE A 64 -14.94 -18.37 -4.62
C ILE A 64 -15.85 -17.25 -5.11
N GLU A 65 -16.78 -16.79 -4.27
CA GLU A 65 -17.73 -15.73 -4.61
C GLU A 65 -17.01 -14.43 -4.99
N ASN A 66 -16.00 -14.02 -4.21
CA ASN A 66 -15.29 -12.77 -4.47
C ASN A 66 -14.35 -12.84 -5.69
N LEU A 67 -13.69 -13.98 -5.92
CA LEU A 67 -12.70 -14.10 -7.01
C LEU A 67 -13.32 -14.52 -8.35
N TRP A 68 -14.35 -15.36 -8.29
CA TRP A 68 -14.95 -16.05 -9.44
C TRP A 68 -16.48 -15.98 -9.42
N PRO A 69 -17.09 -14.78 -9.30
CA PRO A 69 -18.54 -14.63 -9.16
C PRO A 69 -19.36 -15.16 -10.34
N SER A 70 -18.75 -15.21 -11.53
CA SER A 70 -19.38 -15.55 -12.81
C SER A 70 -18.89 -16.85 -13.43
N VAL A 71 -18.16 -17.69 -12.68
CA VAL A 71 -17.60 -18.92 -13.24
C VAL A 71 -18.64 -20.03 -13.23
N ASP A 72 -19.17 -20.36 -14.41
CA ASP A 72 -19.92 -21.59 -14.68
C ASP A 72 -18.98 -22.82 -14.62
N CYS A 73 -18.49 -23.13 -13.42
CA CYS A 73 -17.72 -24.34 -13.15
C CYS A 73 -18.63 -25.36 -12.47
N SER A 74 -18.55 -26.62 -12.93
CA SER A 74 -19.24 -27.73 -12.28
C SER A 74 -18.75 -28.01 -10.86
N ASP A 75 -17.51 -27.63 -10.51
CA ASP A 75 -16.94 -27.78 -9.16
C ASP A 75 -15.96 -26.64 -8.80
N PRO A 76 -16.46 -25.46 -8.40
CA PRO A 76 -15.61 -24.32 -8.04
C PRO A 76 -14.79 -24.58 -6.77
N LYS A 77 -15.23 -25.48 -5.88
CA LYS A 77 -14.47 -25.88 -4.69
C LYS A 77 -13.22 -26.65 -5.07
N ASN A 78 -13.31 -27.56 -6.03
CA ASN A 78 -12.12 -28.24 -6.53
C ASN A 78 -11.16 -27.28 -7.25
N VAL A 79 -11.69 -26.33 -8.03
CA VAL A 79 -10.86 -25.27 -8.63
C VAL A 79 -10.09 -24.50 -7.56
N LEU A 80 -10.75 -24.07 -6.48
CA LEU A 80 -10.08 -23.41 -5.37
C LEU A 80 -8.98 -24.28 -4.76
N ARG A 81 -9.27 -25.56 -4.47
CA ARG A 81 -8.28 -26.49 -3.89
C ARG A 81 -7.03 -26.62 -4.78
N VAL A 82 -7.21 -26.72 -6.09
CA VAL A 82 -6.10 -26.78 -7.05
C VAL A 82 -5.30 -25.48 -7.05
N GLN A 83 -5.95 -24.31 -7.07
CA GLN A 83 -5.23 -23.03 -7.03
C GLN A 83 -4.49 -22.84 -5.71
N VAL A 84 -5.09 -23.22 -4.57
CA VAL A 84 -4.42 -23.18 -3.26
C VAL A 84 -3.22 -24.12 -3.22
N TYR A 85 -3.33 -25.33 -3.77
CA TYR A 85 -2.19 -26.25 -3.85
C TYR A 85 -1.04 -25.63 -4.66
N ARG A 86 -1.34 -25.04 -5.83
CA ARG A 86 -0.34 -24.33 -6.64
C ARG A 86 0.25 -23.15 -5.89
N LEU A 87 -0.58 -22.39 -5.17
CA LEU A 87 -0.13 -21.24 -4.41
C LEU A 87 0.83 -21.66 -3.30
N ARG A 88 0.55 -22.75 -2.59
CA ARG A 88 1.48 -23.30 -1.58
C ARG A 88 2.84 -23.65 -2.17
N LYS A 89 2.90 -24.22 -3.38
CA LYS A 89 4.18 -24.47 -4.06
C LYS A 89 4.96 -23.21 -4.36
N VAL A 90 4.27 -22.15 -4.76
CA VAL A 90 4.90 -20.85 -4.97
C VAL A 90 5.42 -20.28 -3.64
N LEU A 91 4.64 -20.36 -2.56
CA LEU A 91 5.09 -19.89 -1.24
C LEU A 91 6.29 -20.70 -0.71
N GLU A 92 6.32 -22.01 -0.96
CA GLU A 92 7.47 -22.86 -0.66
C GLU A 92 8.72 -22.40 -1.44
N GLU A 93 8.59 -22.14 -2.75
CA GLU A 93 9.68 -21.60 -3.59
C GLU A 93 10.17 -20.24 -3.09
N MET A 94 9.24 -19.34 -2.75
CA MET A 94 9.55 -18.03 -2.16
C MET A 94 10.37 -18.19 -0.88
N ALA A 95 9.92 -19.07 0.03
CA ALA A 95 10.62 -19.34 1.29
C ALA A 95 12.03 -19.94 1.08
N VAL A 96 12.23 -20.71 0.01
CA VAL A 96 13.57 -21.20 -0.36
C VAL A 96 14.47 -20.05 -0.81
N ILE A 97 13.96 -19.16 -1.67
CA ILE A 97 14.72 -18.02 -2.21
C ILE A 97 15.06 -17.01 -1.10
N SER A 98 14.10 -16.70 -0.24
CA SER A 98 14.27 -15.77 0.88
C SER A 98 14.92 -16.39 2.11
N LYS A 99 15.35 -17.66 2.03
CA LYS A 99 15.94 -18.43 3.16
C LYS A 99 15.08 -18.48 4.42
N SER A 100 13.77 -18.24 4.31
CA SER A 100 12.83 -18.18 5.42
C SER A 100 12.12 -19.52 5.67
N GLN A 101 12.83 -20.64 5.51
CA GLN A 101 12.24 -21.99 5.64
C GLN A 101 11.94 -22.36 7.10
N GLN A 102 12.75 -21.85 8.04
CA GLN A 102 12.60 -22.13 9.47
C GLN A 102 11.52 -21.26 10.12
N GLU A 103 11.34 -20.05 9.60
CA GLU A 103 10.33 -19.09 10.03
C GLU A 103 9.58 -18.56 8.81
N LEU A 104 8.46 -19.23 8.48
CA LEU A 104 7.70 -18.94 7.28
C LEU A 104 7.15 -17.50 7.31
N CYS A 105 7.69 -16.64 6.44
CA CYS A 105 7.19 -15.28 6.24
C CYS A 105 5.75 -15.24 5.72
N LEU A 106 5.35 -16.20 4.88
CA LEU A 106 4.03 -16.29 4.27
C LEU A 106 3.51 -17.72 4.42
N ASN A 107 2.40 -17.89 5.13
CA ASN A 107 1.87 -19.21 5.45
C ASN A 107 0.39 -19.32 5.11
N LEU A 108 0.00 -20.35 4.34
CA LEU A 108 -1.39 -20.61 3.96
C LEU A 108 -1.88 -21.95 4.49
N THR A 109 -2.61 -21.91 5.60
CA THR A 109 -3.15 -23.10 6.27
C THR A 109 -4.63 -23.30 5.96
N TYR A 110 -5.10 -24.54 6.12
CA TYR A 110 -6.52 -24.87 6.09
C TYR A 110 -6.86 -25.68 7.33
N SER A 111 -7.72 -25.14 8.19
CA SER A 111 -8.12 -25.78 9.44
C SER A 111 -9.57 -25.45 9.78
N ASN A 112 -10.30 -26.42 10.35
CA ASN A 112 -11.70 -26.25 10.77
C ASN A 112 -12.64 -25.69 9.69
N GLY A 113 -12.39 -25.99 8.42
CA GLY A 113 -13.19 -25.49 7.29
C GLY A 113 -12.80 -24.11 6.76
N TYR A 114 -11.78 -23.47 7.32
CA TYR A 114 -11.34 -22.14 6.94
C TYR A 114 -9.93 -22.16 6.37
N TYR A 115 -9.68 -21.27 5.40
CA TYR A 115 -8.33 -20.86 5.03
C TYR A 115 -7.87 -19.73 5.94
N LEU A 116 -6.60 -19.76 6.32
CA LEU A 116 -5.94 -18.70 7.06
C LEU A 116 -4.60 -18.41 6.39
N PHE A 117 -4.41 -17.16 6.00
CA PHE A 117 -3.14 -16.67 5.46
C PHE A 117 -2.45 -15.79 6.50
N GLU A 118 -1.27 -16.18 6.94
CA GLU A 118 -0.50 -15.49 7.97
C GLU A 118 0.74 -14.85 7.35
N VAL A 119 1.03 -13.64 7.81
CA VAL A 119 2.25 -12.91 7.46
C VAL A 119 3.12 -12.82 8.71
N GLY A 120 4.32 -13.40 8.63
CA GLY A 120 5.28 -13.48 9.72
C GLY A 120 6.05 -12.19 9.97
N ALA A 121 6.79 -12.13 11.07
CA ALA A 121 7.50 -10.92 11.52
C ALA A 121 8.63 -10.46 10.59
N HIS A 122 9.18 -11.36 9.78
CA HIS A 122 10.21 -11.08 8.76
C HIS A 122 9.63 -10.62 7.42
N CYS A 123 8.35 -10.27 7.39
CA CYS A 123 7.69 -9.73 6.22
C CYS A 123 7.03 -8.39 6.56
N GLN A 124 7.24 -7.40 5.70
CA GLN A 124 6.70 -6.05 5.86
C GLN A 124 5.83 -5.69 4.67
N LEU A 125 4.65 -5.13 4.95
CA LEU A 125 3.80 -4.54 3.93
C LEU A 125 3.99 -3.04 3.93
N ASP A 126 4.12 -2.45 2.74
CA ASP A 126 4.16 -0.99 2.57
C ASP A 126 2.96 -0.28 3.22
N THR A 127 1.78 -0.90 3.24
CA THR A 127 0.59 -0.37 3.92
C THR A 127 0.72 -0.31 5.43
N ASP A 128 1.38 -1.29 6.05
CA ASP A 128 1.59 -1.29 7.49
C ASP A 128 2.60 -0.20 7.89
N ILE A 129 3.63 -0.01 7.07
CA ILE A 129 4.62 1.08 7.23
C ILE A 129 3.95 2.44 7.00
N PHE A 130 3.15 2.58 5.95
CA PHE A 130 2.40 3.79 5.60
C PHE A 130 1.49 4.22 6.75
N GLU A 131 0.64 3.33 7.25
CA GLU A 131 -0.24 3.64 8.37
C GLU A 131 0.54 3.94 9.66
N ALA A 132 1.64 3.23 9.92
CA ALA A 132 2.47 3.46 11.11
C ALA A 132 3.17 4.83 11.06
N ALA A 133 3.69 5.25 9.91
CA ALA A 133 4.31 6.54 9.72
C ALA A 133 3.31 7.69 9.95
N ILE A 134 2.08 7.57 9.41
CA ILE A 134 1.01 8.54 9.63
C ILE A 134 0.64 8.63 11.12
N ARG A 135 0.38 7.49 11.78
CA ARG A 135 0.06 7.46 13.21
C ARG A 135 1.18 8.07 14.06
N ARG A 136 2.43 7.81 13.70
CA ARG A 136 3.59 8.38 14.39
C ARG A 136 3.65 9.90 14.19
N ALA A 137 3.45 10.39 12.97
CA ALA A 137 3.42 11.81 12.66
C ALA A 137 2.33 12.54 13.48
N GLU A 138 1.13 11.96 13.56
CA GLU A 138 0.03 12.48 14.37
C GLU A 138 0.35 12.49 15.87
N SER A 139 1.03 11.45 16.38
CA SER A 139 1.37 11.32 17.81
C SER A 139 2.46 12.29 18.28
N VAL A 140 3.35 12.72 17.39
CA VAL A 140 4.48 13.61 17.71
C VAL A 140 4.01 15.06 17.87
N GLY A 141 2.81 15.40 17.38
CA GLY A 141 2.20 16.72 17.53
C GLY A 141 3.04 17.85 16.92
N GLU A 142 2.96 19.04 17.52
CA GLU A 142 3.65 20.28 17.11
C GLU A 142 5.18 20.27 17.32
N LYS A 143 5.85 19.11 17.43
CA LYS A 143 7.31 19.08 17.24
C LYS A 143 7.58 19.19 15.74
N GLU A 144 7.65 20.43 15.29
CA GLU A 144 7.38 20.89 13.92
C GLU A 144 8.21 20.20 12.81
N GLY A 145 9.49 19.87 13.02
CA GLY A 145 10.30 19.19 12.01
C GLY A 145 9.97 17.69 11.81
N PHE A 146 9.97 16.92 12.89
CA PHE A 146 9.94 15.44 12.79
C PHE A 146 8.62 14.88 12.22
N SER A 147 7.51 15.61 12.35
CA SER A 147 6.25 15.17 11.75
C SER A 147 6.17 15.45 10.24
N ILE A 148 6.91 16.43 9.70
CA ILE A 148 6.97 16.68 8.24
C ILE A 148 7.66 15.49 7.58
N ASP A 149 8.85 15.13 8.05
CA ASP A 149 9.63 14.00 7.53
C ASP A 149 8.81 12.70 7.51
N LEU A 150 8.05 12.43 8.58
CA LEU A 150 7.21 11.24 8.66
C LEU A 150 6.05 11.24 7.66
N TYR A 151 5.43 12.41 7.43
CA TYR A 151 4.38 12.52 6.41
C TYR A 151 4.96 12.37 5.01
N GLU A 152 6.10 13.00 4.71
CA GLU A 152 6.78 12.83 3.43
C GLU A 152 7.15 11.36 3.18
N GLN A 153 7.76 10.69 4.18
CA GLN A 153 8.07 9.27 4.11
C GLN A 153 6.82 8.43 3.82
N ALA A 154 5.70 8.68 4.52
CA ALA A 154 4.45 8.00 4.25
C ALA A 154 3.99 8.22 2.79
N LEU A 155 3.99 9.46 2.30
CA LEU A 155 3.51 9.78 0.95
C LEU A 155 4.34 9.12 -0.15
N THR A 156 5.65 8.94 0.04
CA THR A 156 6.51 8.26 -0.95
C THR A 156 6.22 6.75 -1.09
N LEU A 157 5.59 6.11 -0.09
CA LEU A 157 5.15 4.72 -0.19
C LEU A 157 3.92 4.56 -1.09
N TYR A 158 3.10 5.61 -1.23
CA TYR A 158 1.91 5.59 -2.08
C TYR A 158 2.28 5.88 -3.54
N ASN A 159 2.53 4.83 -4.31
CA ASN A 159 3.00 4.94 -5.71
C ASN A 159 1.89 4.71 -6.74
N GLY A 160 0.66 4.44 -6.31
CA GLY A 160 -0.46 4.22 -7.19
C GLY A 160 -1.69 3.72 -6.47
N GLN A 161 -2.68 3.25 -7.23
CA GLN A 161 -3.88 2.65 -6.65
C GLN A 161 -3.50 1.40 -5.85
N TYR A 162 -4.19 1.17 -4.72
CA TYR A 162 -3.98 -0.05 -3.94
C TYR A 162 -4.25 -1.30 -4.78
N MET A 163 -3.28 -2.23 -4.80
CA MET A 163 -3.27 -3.46 -5.59
C MET A 163 -3.51 -3.17 -7.09
N ASP A 164 -2.73 -2.26 -7.68
CA ASP A 164 -2.87 -1.90 -9.09
C ASP A 164 -2.64 -3.12 -10.02
N GLY A 165 -3.31 -3.10 -11.17
CA GLY A 165 -3.32 -4.20 -12.14
C GLY A 165 -4.17 -5.41 -11.74
N ALA A 166 -5.00 -5.32 -10.70
CA ALA A 166 -6.00 -6.36 -10.39
C ALA A 166 -7.13 -6.37 -11.42
N ILE A 167 -7.51 -7.56 -11.91
CA ILE A 167 -8.49 -7.68 -13.01
C ILE A 167 -9.94 -7.63 -12.48
N ASN A 168 -10.21 -8.32 -11.38
CA ASN A 168 -11.53 -8.39 -10.75
C ASN A 168 -11.46 -7.67 -9.40
N ASN A 169 -11.70 -6.36 -9.40
CA ASN A 169 -11.40 -5.48 -8.26
C ASN A 169 -12.60 -5.13 -7.37
N GLU A 170 -13.80 -5.69 -7.56
CA GLU A 170 -14.99 -5.30 -6.77
C GLU A 170 -14.77 -5.42 -5.26
N TRP A 171 -14.15 -6.52 -4.82
CA TRP A 171 -13.78 -6.76 -3.42
C TRP A 171 -12.62 -5.87 -2.93
N LEU A 172 -11.87 -5.25 -3.85
CA LEU A 172 -10.80 -4.28 -3.56
C LEU A 172 -11.30 -2.84 -3.46
N ILE A 173 -12.41 -2.48 -4.13
CA ILE A 173 -12.92 -1.08 -4.19
C ILE A 173 -12.97 -0.42 -2.80
N PRO A 174 -13.50 -1.04 -1.73
CA PRO A 174 -13.53 -0.41 -0.42
C PRO A 174 -12.13 -0.07 0.13
N LEU A 175 -11.14 -0.93 -0.12
CA LEU A 175 -9.76 -0.74 0.32
C LEU A 175 -9.02 0.27 -0.55
N GLN A 176 -9.22 0.25 -1.86
CA GLN A 176 -8.70 1.26 -2.78
C GLN A 176 -9.17 2.65 -2.37
N ASN A 177 -10.47 2.81 -2.12
CA ASN A 177 -11.05 4.06 -1.65
C ASN A 177 -10.52 4.45 -0.25
N ARG A 178 -10.30 3.48 0.64
CA ARG A 178 -9.74 3.74 1.98
C ARG A 178 -8.33 4.32 1.89
N TYR A 179 -7.42 3.66 1.18
CA TYR A 179 -6.04 4.11 1.08
C TYR A 179 -5.89 5.39 0.26
N HIS A 180 -6.71 5.56 -0.79
CA HIS A 180 -6.74 6.82 -1.52
C HIS A 180 -7.19 8.00 -0.64
N ARG A 181 -8.25 7.82 0.16
CA ARG A 181 -8.66 8.86 1.13
C ARG A 181 -7.58 9.13 2.18
N LEU A 182 -6.96 8.08 2.71
CA LEU A 182 -5.90 8.22 3.71
C LEU A 182 -4.69 8.98 3.14
N TYR A 183 -4.32 8.70 1.89
CA TYR A 183 -3.29 9.45 1.16
C TYR A 183 -3.64 10.95 1.06
N LEU A 184 -4.84 11.28 0.60
CA LEU A 184 -5.27 12.68 0.47
C LEU A 184 -5.32 13.42 1.81
N GLN A 185 -5.80 12.75 2.86
CA GLN A 185 -5.80 13.32 4.22
C GLN A 185 -4.38 13.56 4.72
N THR A 186 -3.45 12.64 4.43
CA THR A 186 -2.04 12.76 4.82
C THR A 186 -1.38 13.92 4.08
N LEU A 187 -1.60 14.03 2.77
CA LEU A 187 -1.11 15.15 1.95
C LEU A 187 -1.65 16.49 2.46
N HIS A 188 -2.95 16.57 2.75
CA HIS A 188 -3.55 17.79 3.27
C HIS A 188 -2.90 18.24 4.58
N ARG A 189 -2.69 17.33 5.53
CA ARG A 189 -2.06 17.63 6.82
C ARG A 189 -0.60 18.05 6.68
N LEU A 190 0.14 17.43 5.77
CA LEU A 190 1.50 17.85 5.44
C LEU A 190 1.49 19.31 4.95
N LEU A 191 0.63 19.63 4.00
CA LEU A 191 0.52 20.97 3.43
C LEU A 191 0.10 22.03 4.46
N GLU A 192 -0.88 21.74 5.32
CA GLU A 192 -1.27 22.63 6.42
C GLU A 192 -0.08 22.93 7.35
N LYS A 193 0.71 21.90 7.67
CA LYS A 193 1.86 22.01 8.56
C LYS A 193 3.03 22.77 7.93
N MET A 194 3.28 22.58 6.64
CA MET A 194 4.29 23.35 5.91
C MET A 194 3.87 24.82 5.77
N ALA A 195 2.57 25.08 5.52
CA ALA A 195 2.04 26.42 5.42
C ALA A 195 2.13 27.19 6.75
N SER A 196 1.89 26.55 7.89
CA SER A 196 2.07 27.19 9.20
C SER A 196 3.53 27.56 9.51
N MET A 197 4.49 26.94 8.83
CA MET A 197 5.92 27.24 8.91
C MET A 197 6.43 28.14 7.77
N GLU A 198 5.53 28.67 6.94
CA GLU A 198 5.85 29.51 5.78
C GLU A 198 6.77 28.83 4.74
N LEU A 199 6.75 27.50 4.67
CA LEU A 199 7.56 26.66 3.77
C LEU A 199 6.96 26.54 2.34
N TYR A 200 6.65 27.67 1.71
CA TYR A 200 5.89 27.72 0.45
C TYR A 200 6.61 27.12 -0.77
N GLN A 201 7.94 27.17 -0.78
CA GLN A 201 8.72 26.61 -1.88
C GLN A 201 8.63 25.08 -1.90
N GLU A 202 8.73 24.45 -0.73
CA GLU A 202 8.66 22.99 -0.57
C GLU A 202 7.24 22.46 -0.83
N ILE A 203 6.20 23.22 -0.49
CA ILE A 203 4.80 22.92 -0.85
C ILE A 203 4.65 22.71 -2.36
N THR A 204 5.27 23.57 -3.16
CA THR A 204 5.20 23.50 -4.63
C THR A 204 5.85 22.21 -5.13
N GLU A 205 7.01 21.85 -4.57
CA GLU A 205 7.71 20.61 -4.91
C GLU A 205 6.91 19.35 -4.55
N VAL A 206 6.25 19.35 -3.39
CA VAL A 206 5.38 18.24 -2.97
C VAL A 206 4.22 18.10 -3.96
N TYR A 207 3.56 19.20 -4.33
CA TYR A 207 2.44 19.21 -5.27
C TYR A 207 2.79 18.68 -6.67
N GLU A 208 4.00 18.98 -7.15
CA GLU A 208 4.49 18.50 -8.45
C GLU A 208 4.73 16.98 -8.45
N LYS A 209 5.11 16.41 -7.31
CA LYS A 209 5.39 14.97 -7.15
C LYS A 209 4.13 14.13 -6.90
N VAL A 210 2.98 14.75 -6.61
CA VAL A 210 1.73 14.03 -6.37
C VAL A 210 1.30 13.27 -7.64
N PRO A 211 1.23 11.92 -7.62
CA PRO A 211 0.87 11.12 -8.80
C PRO A 211 -0.58 11.32 -9.24
N TRP A 212 -1.45 11.80 -8.35
CA TRP A 212 -2.84 12.13 -8.67
C TRP A 212 -3.19 13.54 -8.19
N LYS A 213 -3.31 14.50 -9.11
CA LYS A 213 -3.69 15.86 -8.76
C LYS A 213 -5.15 15.88 -8.30
N PRO A 214 -5.45 16.13 -7.01
CA PRO A 214 -6.83 16.26 -6.58
C PRO A 214 -7.51 17.42 -7.29
N SER A 215 -8.73 17.20 -7.77
CA SER A 215 -9.62 18.22 -8.34
C SER A 215 -10.15 19.23 -7.30
N PHE A 216 -9.45 19.43 -6.18
CA PHE A 216 -9.84 20.44 -5.21
C PHE A 216 -9.35 21.80 -5.71
N PRO A 217 -10.23 22.81 -5.84
CA PRO A 217 -9.76 24.17 -5.94
C PRO A 217 -9.01 24.46 -4.65
N ILE A 218 -7.72 24.79 -4.76
CA ILE A 218 -7.05 25.56 -3.74
C ILE A 218 -7.82 26.88 -3.73
N ASN A 219 -8.87 26.99 -2.92
CA ASN A 219 -9.49 28.28 -2.69
C ASN A 219 -8.36 29.19 -2.22
N GLY A 220 -8.14 30.28 -2.95
CA GLY A 220 -7.02 31.22 -2.81
C GLY A 220 -6.95 31.96 -1.48
N ALA A 221 -7.51 31.41 -0.40
CA ALA A 221 -7.41 31.90 0.96
C ALA A 221 -6.10 31.49 1.67
N MET A 222 -5.32 30.55 1.11
CA MET A 222 -4.00 30.20 1.66
C MET A 222 -2.87 31.10 1.11
N PHE A 223 -3.15 31.91 0.07
CA PHE A 223 -2.17 32.72 -0.64
C PHE A 223 -2.59 34.19 -0.84
N ALA A 224 -3.63 34.66 -0.14
CA ALA A 224 -4.06 36.05 -0.24
C ALA A 224 -3.72 36.83 1.04
N ASP A 225 -3.09 37.98 0.83
CA ASP A 225 -2.88 39.13 1.71
C ASP A 225 -1.78 39.04 2.78
N LYS A 226 -0.53 39.13 2.28
CA LYS A 226 0.51 39.97 2.90
C LYS A 226 1.32 40.62 1.79
N ASP A 227 0.76 41.60 1.09
CA ASP A 227 1.50 42.64 0.36
C ASP A 227 0.48 43.63 -0.22
N ASP A 228 0.05 44.59 0.61
CA ASP A 228 -0.33 45.94 0.18
C ASP A 228 -0.63 46.80 1.42
N ASP A 229 0.43 47.16 2.15
CA ASP A 229 0.42 48.35 3.00
C ASP A 229 1.72 49.11 2.79
N ASN A 230 1.92 49.59 1.55
CA ASN A 230 2.90 50.64 1.28
C ASN A 230 2.16 51.92 0.93
N GLY A 231 2.19 52.83 1.89
CA GLY A 231 1.35 54.01 1.93
C GLY A 231 1.50 54.93 0.73
N PHE A 232 0.36 55.41 0.25
CA PHE A 232 0.25 56.68 -0.44
C PHE A 232 -0.47 57.68 0.47
N VAL A 233 0.31 58.67 0.92
CA VAL A 233 -0.17 59.87 1.60
C VAL A 233 -1.02 60.68 0.63
N LYS A 234 -2.15 61.17 1.16
CA LYS A 234 -3.16 62.01 0.52
C LYS A 234 -2.61 63.34 -0.01
N GLU A 235 -3.32 63.85 -1.02
CA GLU A 235 -3.32 65.25 -1.49
C GLU A 235 -3.37 66.29 -0.35
#